data_AF-A0A765X9X6-F1
#
_entry.id   AF-A0A765X9X6-F1
#
_cell.length_a   1.000
_cell.length_b   1.000
_cell.length_c   1.000
_cell.angle_alpha   90.00
_cell.angle_beta   90.00
_cell.angle_gamma   90.00
#
_symmetry.space_group_name_H-M   'P 1'
#
loop_
_entity.id
_entity.type
_entity.pdbx_description
1 polymer ?
#
loop_
_entity_poly.entity_id
_entity_poly.type
_entity_poly.pdbx_seq_one_letter_code
_entity_poly.pdbx_strand_id
1 'polypeptide(L)'
;FRSTSSRRYKTDIESLENKYADELLKLRPVWYRSTCERDRKDWGHYGLIAEEVGEIAPQYVHWREAVDDDDPEDISLNGMVAEGVMYDRLVVPLIHHIQKLTKRVEELEARLKLSEL
;
A
#
# COMPACT_ATOMS: atom_id res chain seq x y z
N PHE A 1 4.01 -17.14 13.23
CA PHE A 1 4.38 -17.23 11.80
C PHE A 1 5.78 -16.67 11.60
N ARG A 2 6.58 -17.25 10.69
CA ARG A 2 7.90 -16.73 10.31
C ARG A 2 7.75 -16.02 8.95
N SER A 3 8.04 -14.72 8.89
CA SER A 3 8.15 -14.02 7.60
C SER A 3 9.47 -14.45 6.94
N THR A 4 9.40 -15.18 5.83
CA THR A 4 10.57 -15.68 5.09
C THR A 4 10.68 -14.95 3.75
N SER A 5 11.83 -14.33 3.49
CA SER A 5 12.09 -13.57 2.26
C SER A 5 13.11 -14.23 1.32
N SER A 6 13.52 -15.47 1.61
CA SER A 6 14.58 -16.18 0.88
C SER A 6 14.23 -16.46 -0.58
N ARG A 7 15.19 -16.25 -1.48
CA ARG A 7 15.11 -16.56 -2.92
C ARG A 7 14.68 -18.00 -3.20
N ARG A 8 15.01 -18.96 -2.33
CA ARG A 8 14.66 -20.38 -2.52
C ARG A 8 13.15 -20.69 -2.54
N TYR A 9 12.33 -19.75 -2.10
CA TYR A 9 10.87 -19.87 -2.07
C TYR A 9 10.19 -19.01 -3.15
N LYS A 10 10.96 -18.50 -4.10
CA LYS A 10 10.50 -17.54 -5.11
C LYS A 10 10.98 -17.97 -6.49
N THR A 11 10.12 -17.82 -7.49
CA THR A 11 10.42 -17.96 -8.92
C THR A 11 10.21 -16.60 -9.60
N ASP A 12 10.69 -16.46 -10.83
CA ASP A 12 10.38 -15.32 -11.71
C ASP A 12 10.59 -13.95 -11.03
N ILE A 13 11.78 -13.78 -10.42
CA ILE A 13 12.11 -12.59 -9.64
C ILE A 13 12.49 -11.44 -10.58
N GLU A 14 11.61 -10.45 -10.65
CA GLU A 14 11.79 -9.24 -11.45
C GLU A 14 11.95 -8.00 -10.55
N SER A 15 12.47 -6.92 -11.13
CA SER A 15 12.49 -5.62 -10.45
C SER A 15 11.08 -5.01 -10.44
N LEU A 16 10.75 -4.27 -9.39
CA LEU A 16 9.46 -3.59 -9.31
C LEU A 16 9.35 -2.53 -10.41
N GLU A 17 8.33 -2.64 -11.26
CA GLU A 17 8.06 -1.65 -12.29
C GLU A 17 7.41 -0.38 -11.71
N ASN A 18 7.70 0.77 -12.32
CA ASN A 18 7.13 2.07 -11.93
C ASN A 18 5.61 2.02 -11.84
N LYS A 19 4.93 1.43 -12.83
CA LYS A 19 3.46 1.42 -12.89
C LYS A 19 2.82 0.81 -11.62
N TYR A 20 3.43 -0.24 -11.07
CA TYR A 20 2.95 -0.90 -9.86
C TYR A 20 3.38 -0.16 -8.60
N ALA A 21 4.59 0.42 -8.57
CA ALA A 21 4.99 1.26 -7.45
C ALA A 21 4.14 2.54 -7.36
N ASP A 22 3.79 3.14 -8.50
CA ASP A 22 3.02 4.38 -8.60
C ASP A 22 1.56 4.19 -8.11
N GLU A 23 1.03 2.97 -8.03
CA GLU A 23 -0.27 2.67 -7.40
C GLU A 23 -0.32 3.14 -5.95
N LEU A 24 0.80 3.03 -5.22
CA LEU A 24 0.91 3.50 -3.83
C LEU A 24 0.57 4.99 -3.70
N LEU A 25 0.92 5.81 -4.70
CA LEU A 25 0.70 7.25 -4.66
C LEU A 25 -0.77 7.64 -4.86
N LYS A 26 -1.60 6.70 -5.32
CA LYS A 26 -3.05 6.90 -5.49
C LYS A 26 -3.82 6.57 -4.22
N LEU A 27 -3.20 5.89 -3.26
CA LEU A 27 -3.86 5.54 -2.01
C LEU A 27 -4.18 6.81 -1.23
N ARG A 28 -5.35 6.81 -0.59
CA ARG A 28 -5.87 7.96 0.16
C ARG A 28 -5.66 7.76 1.66
N PRO A 29 -4.72 8.48 2.30
CA PRO A 29 -4.61 8.49 3.75
C PRO A 29 -5.88 9.08 4.36
N VAL A 30 -6.38 8.42 5.40
CA VAL A 30 -7.58 8.86 6.12
C VAL A 30 -7.29 9.06 7.60
N TRP A 31 -8.12 9.90 8.20
CA TRP A 31 -8.32 9.94 9.65
C TRP A 31 -9.73 9.42 9.95
N TYR A 32 -9.88 8.58 10.98
CA TYR A 32 -11.17 7.99 11.33
C TYR A 32 -11.36 7.83 12.84
N ARG A 33 -12.61 7.64 13.27
CA ARG A 33 -12.96 7.22 14.64
C ARG A 33 -13.38 5.75 14.61
N SER A 34 -12.91 4.98 15.59
CA SER A 34 -13.22 3.56 15.68
C SER A 34 -14.64 3.31 16.17
N THR A 35 -15.35 2.38 15.53
CA THR A 35 -16.63 1.84 16.00
C THR A 35 -16.43 0.82 17.13
N CYS A 36 -15.27 0.17 17.22
CA CYS A 36 -14.94 -0.82 18.27
C CYS A 36 -15.15 -0.24 19.68
N GLU A 37 -16.02 -0.85 20.48
CA GLU A 37 -16.39 -0.37 21.82
C GLU A 37 -15.19 -0.23 22.77
N ARG A 38 -14.17 -1.08 22.59
CA ARG A 38 -12.97 -1.11 23.43
C ARG A 38 -11.97 -0.01 23.08
N ASP A 39 -12.09 0.59 21.90
CA ASP A 39 -11.20 1.66 21.50
C ASP A 39 -11.58 2.97 22.17
N ARG A 40 -10.55 3.75 22.50
CA ARG A 40 -10.70 5.11 23.03
C ARG A 40 -11.46 6.00 22.03
N LYS A 41 -12.53 6.64 22.51
CA LYS A 41 -13.42 7.48 21.68
C LYS A 41 -12.99 8.96 21.61
N ASP A 42 -12.09 9.37 22.49
CA ASP A 42 -11.63 10.75 22.62
C ASP A 42 -10.53 11.13 21.62
N TRP A 43 -9.96 10.17 20.88
CA TRP A 43 -9.04 10.42 19.76
C TRP A 43 -9.52 9.79 18.45
N GLY A 44 -8.73 9.96 17.39
CA GLY A 44 -8.91 9.23 16.14
C GLY A 44 -7.61 8.60 15.66
N HIS A 45 -7.75 7.80 14.62
CA HIS A 45 -6.72 6.94 14.07
C HIS A 45 -6.40 7.37 12.65
N TYR A 46 -5.16 7.12 12.21
CA TYR A 46 -4.75 7.30 10.82
C TYR A 46 -4.66 5.94 10.14
N GLY A 47 -5.00 5.90 8.86
CA GLY A 47 -4.88 4.67 8.10
C GLY A 47 -5.24 4.84 6.64
N LEU A 48 -5.61 3.71 6.05
CA LEU A 48 -6.11 3.51 4.71
C LEU A 48 -7.38 2.66 4.83
N ILE A 49 -8.32 2.84 3.90
CA ILE A 49 -9.54 2.03 3.81
C ILE A 49 -9.24 0.81 2.95
N ALA A 50 -9.51 -0.40 3.46
CA ALA A 50 -9.05 -1.64 2.84
C ALA A 50 -9.70 -1.87 1.46
N GLU A 51 -10.96 -1.48 1.34
CA GLU A 51 -11.78 -1.50 0.12
C GLU A 51 -11.15 -0.59 -0.95
N GLU A 52 -10.83 0.66 -0.59
CA GLU A 52 -10.17 1.61 -1.52
C GLU A 52 -8.79 1.12 -1.95
N VAL A 53 -8.03 0.50 -1.04
CA VAL A 53 -6.76 -0.13 -1.40
C VAL A 53 -7.00 -1.34 -2.30
N GLY A 54 -8.07 -2.09 -2.09
CA GLY A 54 -8.45 -3.25 -2.89
C GLY A 54 -8.78 -2.92 -4.34
N GLU A 55 -9.42 -1.78 -4.58
CA GLU A 55 -9.70 -1.26 -5.93
C GLU A 55 -8.44 -0.84 -6.69
N ILE A 56 -7.43 -0.34 -5.98
CA ILE A 56 -6.21 0.23 -6.58
C ILE A 56 -5.08 -0.80 -6.69
N ALA A 57 -4.86 -1.56 -5.62
CA ALA A 57 -3.70 -2.43 -5.42
C ALA A 57 -4.07 -3.64 -4.53
N PRO A 58 -4.87 -4.60 -5.03
CA PRO A 58 -5.44 -5.71 -4.26
C PRO A 58 -4.39 -6.61 -3.59
N GLN A 59 -3.16 -6.64 -4.09
CA GLN A 59 -2.02 -7.37 -3.52
C GLN A 59 -1.59 -6.88 -2.12
N TYR A 60 -2.11 -5.73 -1.66
CA TYR A 60 -1.85 -5.16 -0.33
C TYR A 60 -3.02 -5.32 0.65
N VAL A 61 -4.06 -6.07 0.31
CA VAL A 61 -5.23 -6.27 1.17
C VAL A 61 -5.27 -7.68 1.75
N HIS A 62 -5.62 -7.79 3.02
CA HIS A 62 -6.07 -9.03 3.63
C HIS A 62 -7.50 -9.31 3.18
N TRP A 63 -7.65 -10.34 2.35
CA TRP A 63 -8.94 -10.77 1.84
C TRP A 63 -9.47 -11.96 2.64
N ARG A 64 -10.79 -12.03 2.80
CA ARG A 64 -11.51 -13.23 3.20
C ARG A 64 -12.59 -13.58 2.19
N GLU A 65 -13.00 -14.85 2.19
CA GLU A 65 -14.18 -15.27 1.43
C GLU A 65 -15.44 -14.58 1.99
N ALA A 66 -16.34 -14.20 1.09
CA ALA A 66 -17.66 -13.71 1.47
C ALA A 66 -18.52 -14.85 2.01
N VAL A 67 -19.39 -14.54 2.96
CA VAL A 67 -20.38 -15.45 3.56
C VAL A 67 -21.79 -14.89 3.38
N ASP A 68 -22.81 -15.73 3.53
CA ASP A 68 -24.21 -15.35 3.27
C ASP A 68 -24.72 -14.16 4.12
N ASP A 69 -24.08 -13.91 5.27
CA ASP A 69 -24.43 -12.81 6.19
C ASP A 69 -23.73 -11.47 5.86
N ASP A 70 -22.81 -11.44 4.90
CA ASP A 70 -22.13 -10.20 4.49
C ASP A 70 -23.09 -9.26 3.74
N ASP A 71 -22.92 -7.94 3.95
CA ASP A 71 -23.62 -6.95 3.13
C ASP A 71 -23.09 -7.04 1.69
N PRO A 72 -23.96 -7.17 0.67
CA PRO A 72 -23.53 -7.13 -0.72
C PRO A 72 -22.70 -5.90 -1.11
N GLU A 73 -22.84 -4.77 -0.39
CA GLU A 73 -22.03 -3.57 -0.60
C GLU A 73 -20.57 -3.73 -0.10
N ASP A 74 -20.31 -4.63 0.85
CA ASP A 74 -18.97 -4.91 1.39
C ASP A 74 -18.19 -5.93 0.53
N ILE A 75 -18.87 -6.61 -0.41
CA ILE A 75 -18.26 -7.62 -1.28
C ILE A 75 -17.63 -6.92 -2.49
N SER A 76 -16.29 -7.00 -2.59
CA SER A 76 -15.54 -6.43 -3.70
C SER A 76 -15.82 -7.16 -5.03
N LEU A 77 -15.46 -6.52 -6.16
CA LEU A 77 -15.65 -7.07 -7.51
C LEU A 77 -14.98 -8.44 -7.75
N ASN A 78 -13.98 -8.79 -6.93
CA ASN A 78 -13.31 -10.10 -6.95
C ASN A 78 -14.07 -11.19 -6.17
N GLY A 79 -15.24 -10.87 -5.59
CA GLY A 79 -16.06 -11.78 -4.79
C GLY A 79 -15.54 -11.99 -3.36
N MET A 80 -14.63 -11.14 -2.88
CA MET A 80 -14.03 -11.24 -1.55
C MET A 80 -14.34 -10.00 -0.70
N VAL A 81 -14.22 -10.13 0.62
CA VAL A 81 -14.33 -9.01 1.56
C VAL A 81 -12.94 -8.55 1.99
N ALA A 82 -12.73 -7.24 1.97
CA ALA A 82 -11.48 -6.61 2.39
C ALA A 82 -11.48 -6.42 3.93
N GLU A 83 -10.53 -7.03 4.63
CA GLU A 83 -10.49 -7.02 6.11
C GLU A 83 -9.40 -6.10 6.68
N GLY A 84 -8.41 -5.73 5.86
CA GLY A 84 -7.35 -4.86 6.33
C GLY A 84 -6.23 -4.69 5.33
N VAL A 85 -5.34 -3.76 5.62
CA VAL A 85 -4.20 -3.42 4.76
C VAL A 85 -2.93 -4.05 5.30
N MET A 86 -2.16 -4.71 4.43
CA MET A 86 -0.83 -5.24 4.70
C MET A 86 0.22 -4.12 4.70
N TYR A 87 0.16 -3.25 5.72
CA TYR A 87 1.01 -2.05 5.83
C TYR A 87 2.51 -2.36 5.74
N ASP A 88 2.95 -3.51 6.25
CA ASP A 88 4.35 -3.96 6.18
C ASP A 88 4.84 -4.12 4.73
N ARG A 89 3.94 -4.45 3.80
CA ARG A 89 4.26 -4.62 2.38
C ARG A 89 4.35 -3.28 1.64
N LEU A 90 3.73 -2.22 2.14
CA LEU A 90 3.78 -0.88 1.52
C LEU A 90 5.20 -0.27 1.58
N VAL A 91 6.08 -0.78 2.45
CA VAL A 91 7.48 -0.36 2.52
C VAL A 91 8.23 -0.64 1.21
N VAL A 92 7.88 -1.71 0.48
CA VAL A 92 8.57 -2.09 -0.76
C VAL A 92 8.41 -1.03 -1.87
N PRO A 93 7.19 -0.60 -2.26
CA PRO A 93 7.04 0.50 -3.22
C PRO A 93 7.56 1.84 -2.69
N LEU A 94 7.54 2.08 -1.36
CA LEU A 94 8.18 3.28 -0.79
C LEU A 94 9.69 3.31 -1.04
N ILE A 95 10.40 2.18 -0.89
CA ILE A 95 11.83 2.08 -1.21
C ILE A 95 12.09 2.45 -2.68
N HIS A 96 11.26 1.93 -3.59
CA HIS A 96 11.35 2.24 -5.02
C HIS A 96 11.20 3.74 -5.30
N HIS A 97 10.19 4.38 -4.69
CA HIS A 97 9.97 5.81 -4.82
C HIS A 97 11.11 6.63 -4.23
N ILE A 98 11.65 6.24 -3.07
CA ILE A 98 12.80 6.91 -2.46
C ILE A 98 14.00 6.85 -3.40
N GLN A 99 14.33 5.68 -3.97
CA GLN A 99 15.43 5.54 -4.93
C GLN A 99 15.24 6.45 -6.17
N LYS A 100 14.02 6.51 -6.71
CA LYS A 100 13.65 7.37 -7.83
C LYS A 100 13.78 8.85 -7.48
N LEU A 101 13.33 9.26 -6.31
CA LEU A 101 13.42 10.63 -5.82
C LEU A 101 14.87 11.03 -5.56
N THR A 102 15.68 10.19 -4.94
CA THR A 102 17.12 10.45 -4.72
C THR A 102 17.84 10.67 -6.04
N LYS A 103 17.65 9.77 -7.02
CA LYS A 103 18.23 9.93 -8.35
C LYS A 103 17.80 11.24 -9.01
N ARG A 104 16.50 11.60 -8.89
CA ARG A 104 15.99 12.84 -9.46
C ARG A 104 16.60 14.08 -8.80
N VAL A 105 16.82 14.06 -7.49
CA VAL A 105 17.49 15.13 -6.77
C VAL A 105 18.92 15.29 -7.25
N GLU A 106 19.69 14.20 -7.37
CA GLU A 106 21.06 14.23 -7.87
C GLU A 106 21.15 14.83 -9.29
N GLU A 107 20.25 14.43 -10.19
CA GLU A 107 20.17 14.98 -11.54
C GLU A 107 19.86 16.49 -11.55
N LEU A 108 18.94 16.94 -10.68
CA LEU A 108 18.57 18.34 -10.57
C LEU A 108 19.71 19.18 -9.99
N GLU A 109 20.39 18.70 -8.96
CA GLU A 109 21.55 19.36 -8.35
C GLU A 109 22.72 19.49 -9.34
N ALA A 110 22.98 18.45 -10.14
CA ALA A 110 24.01 18.50 -11.17
C ALA A 110 23.69 19.55 -12.25
N ARG A 111 22.42 19.64 -12.67
CA ARG A 111 21.96 20.66 -13.62
C ARG A 111 22.09 22.08 -13.07
N LEU A 112 21.75 22.29 -11.80
CA LEU A 112 21.85 23.60 -11.15
C LEU A 112 23.31 24.07 -11.13
N LYS A 113 24.25 23.20 -10.72
CA LYS A 113 25.70 23.49 -10.73
C LYS A 113 26.23 23.85 -12.12
N LEU A 114 25.72 23.19 -13.17
CA LEU A 114 26.10 23.48 -14.55
C LEU A 114 25.54 24.82 -15.05
N SER A 115 24.39 25.27 -14.53
CA SER A 115 23.81 26.57 -14.90
C SER A 115 24.40 27.77 -14.14
N GLU A 116 25.15 27.51 -13.08
CA GLU A 116 25.89 28.51 -12.31
C GLU A 116 27.31 28.76 -12.86
N LEU A 117 27.72 28.02 -13.88
CA LEU A 117 28.98 28.15 -14.64
C LEU A 117 28.77 28.92 -15.94
#